data_AF-A0A959FE62-F1
#
_entry.id   AF-A0A959FE62-F1
#
_cell.length_a   1.000
_cell.length_b   1.000
_cell.length_c   1.000
_cell.angle_alpha   90.00
_cell.angle_beta   90.00
_cell.angle_gamma   90.00
#
_symmetry.space_group_name_H-M   'P 1'
#
loop_
_entity.id
_entity.type
_entity.pdbx_description
1 polymer ?
#
loop_
_entity_poly.entity_id
_entity_poly.type
_entity_poly.pdbx_seq_one_letter_code
_entity_poly.pdbx_strand_id
1 'polypeptide(L)'
;TFEERFFAILNELPNEVEERKQAISQKLARLNTILPKLDHFYARLYYNSLKSFADHVAHASGGVMGWLSVGFEEYKVIDLPMIKPIE
;
A
#
# COMPACT_ATOMS: atom_id res chain seq x y z
N THR A 1 -17.49 -12.29 3.31
CA THR A 1 -17.70 -10.81 3.42
C THR A 1 -16.37 -10.08 3.23
N PHE A 2 -16.34 -8.74 3.24
CA PHE A 2 -15.07 -7.99 3.25
C PHE A 2 -14.21 -8.39 4.46
N GLU A 3 -14.83 -8.42 5.64
CA GLU A 3 -14.17 -8.69 6.91
C GLU A 3 -13.49 -10.06 6.96
N GLU A 4 -14.18 -11.12 6.53
CA GLU A 4 -13.60 -12.46 6.43
C GLU A 4 -12.35 -12.50 5.54
N ARG A 5 -12.40 -11.83 4.39
CA ARG A 5 -11.28 -11.77 3.44
C ARG A 5 -10.11 -10.95 3.99
N PHE A 6 -10.42 -9.86 4.67
CA PHE A 6 -9.43 -9.01 5.31
C PHE A 6 -8.67 -9.80 6.39
N PHE A 7 -9.38 -10.47 7.29
CA PHE A 7 -8.76 -11.27 8.34
C PHE A 7 -8.04 -12.51 7.80
N ALA A 8 -8.54 -13.15 6.75
CA ALA A 8 -7.81 -14.24 6.09
C ALA A 8 -6.43 -13.78 5.58
N ILE A 9 -6.36 -12.62 4.93
CA ILE A 9 -5.10 -12.04 4.45
C ILE A 9 -4.21 -11.60 5.63
N LEU A 10 -4.81 -11.00 6.67
CA LEU A 10 -4.09 -10.55 7.85
C LEU A 10 -3.38 -11.72 8.56
N ASN A 11 -4.07 -12.86 8.68
CA ASN A 11 -3.57 -14.06 9.35
C ASN A 11 -2.44 -14.77 8.58
N GLU A 12 -2.27 -14.49 7.29
CA GLU A 12 -1.14 -15.00 6.49
C GLU A 12 0.15 -14.16 6.67
N LEU A 13 0.07 -13.00 7.32
CA LEU A 13 1.20 -12.09 7.47
C LEU A 13 1.97 -12.35 8.78
N PRO A 14 3.28 -12.04 8.82
CA PRO A 14 4.06 -12.11 10.06
C PRO A 14 3.46 -11.27 11.19
N ASN A 15 3.63 -11.77 12.42
CA ASN A 15 3.20 -11.06 13.63
C ASN A 15 4.14 -9.88 13.96
N GLU A 16 5.43 -10.02 13.66
CA GLU A 16 6.44 -8.98 13.85
C GLU A 16 6.20 -7.81 12.85
N VAL A 17 6.32 -6.58 13.32
CA VAL A 17 5.90 -5.37 12.59
C VAL A 17 6.77 -5.12 11.36
N GLU A 18 8.09 -5.21 11.51
CA GLU A 18 9.04 -4.98 10.42
C GLU A 18 9.02 -6.12 9.40
N GLU A 19 8.95 -7.37 9.85
CA GLU A 19 8.74 -8.53 8.97
C GLU A 19 7.44 -8.41 8.18
N ARG A 20 6.35 -7.94 8.81
CA ARG A 20 5.07 -7.71 8.15
C ARG A 20 5.17 -6.59 7.11
N LYS A 21 5.79 -5.45 7.44
CA LYS A 21 6.03 -4.36 6.50
C LYS A 21 6.84 -4.84 5.29
N GLN A 22 7.89 -5.62 5.52
CA GLN A 22 8.71 -6.20 4.47
C GLN A 22 7.91 -7.16 3.59
N ALA A 23 7.14 -8.08 4.18
CA ALA A 23 6.31 -9.02 3.45
C ALA A 23 5.24 -8.33 2.58
N ILE A 24 4.58 -7.30 3.11
CA ILE A 24 3.62 -6.48 2.36
C ILE A 24 4.32 -5.76 1.20
N SER A 25 5.47 -5.13 1.46
CA SER A 25 6.24 -4.40 0.45
C SER A 25 6.70 -5.32 -0.69
N GLN A 26 7.16 -6.52 -0.37
CA GLN A 26 7.51 -7.54 -1.36
C GLN A 26 6.31 -8.00 -2.18
N LYS A 27 5.15 -8.22 -1.55
CA LYS A 27 3.91 -8.56 -2.27
C LYS A 27 3.51 -7.44 -3.24
N LEU A 28 3.54 -6.18 -2.82
CA LEU A 28 3.22 -5.02 -3.65
C LEU A 28 4.24 -4.81 -4.79
N ALA A 29 5.53 -5.03 -4.53
CA ALA A 29 6.59 -4.90 -5.53
C ALA A 29 6.42 -5.84 -6.74
N ARG A 30 5.64 -6.93 -6.60
CA ARG A 30 5.31 -7.83 -7.73
C ARG A 30 4.53 -7.12 -8.84
N LEU A 31 3.84 -6.01 -8.54
CA LEU A 31 3.17 -5.19 -9.54
C LEU A 31 4.15 -4.65 -10.60
N ASN A 32 5.43 -4.48 -10.26
CA ASN A 32 6.48 -4.08 -11.20
C ASN A 32 6.67 -5.07 -12.37
N THR A 33 6.19 -6.31 -12.25
CA THR A 33 6.22 -7.32 -13.32
C THR A 33 4.96 -7.33 -14.20
N ILE A 34 3.90 -6.67 -13.73
CA ILE A 34 2.57 -6.67 -14.34
C ILE A 34 2.30 -5.32 -15.01
N LEU A 35 2.53 -4.20 -14.31
CA LEU A 35 2.24 -2.86 -14.81
C LEU A 35 2.88 -2.55 -16.17
N PRO A 36 4.14 -2.95 -16.46
CA PRO A 36 4.74 -2.70 -17.78
C PRO A 36 4.12 -3.51 -18.93
N LYS A 37 3.29 -4.52 -18.63
CA LYS A 37 2.59 -5.34 -19.63
C LYS A 37 1.22 -4.78 -20.00
N LEU A 38 0.74 -3.80 -19.23
CA LEU A 38 -0.49 -3.09 -19.54
C LEU A 38 -0.19 -1.98 -20.56
N ASP A 39 -1.21 -1.56 -21.30
CA ASP A 39 -1.10 -0.33 -22.07
C ASP A 39 -0.77 0.84 -21.13
N HIS A 40 0.12 1.71 -21.60
CA HIS A 40 0.76 2.75 -20.79
C HIS A 40 -0.26 3.69 -20.14
N PHE A 41 -1.33 4.05 -20.85
CA PHE A 41 -2.38 4.91 -20.31
C PHE A 41 -3.07 4.26 -19.10
N TYR A 42 -3.45 2.99 -19.23
CA TYR A 42 -4.11 2.26 -18.14
C TYR A 42 -3.16 1.94 -16.98
N ALA A 43 -1.89 1.63 -17.26
CA ALA A 43 -0.87 1.41 -16.24
C ALA A 43 -0.72 2.65 -15.35
N ARG A 44 -0.63 3.84 -15.97
CA ARG A 44 -0.53 5.12 -15.27
C ARG A 44 -1.78 5.44 -14.46
N LEU A 45 -2.97 5.26 -15.06
CA LEU A 45 -4.24 5.51 -14.37
C LEU A 45 -4.38 4.62 -13.12
N TYR A 46 -4.02 3.34 -13.25
CA TYR A 46 -4.08 2.39 -12.15
C TYR A 46 -3.04 2.68 -11.06
N TYR A 47 -1.80 3.02 -11.43
CA TYR A 47 -0.78 3.43 -10.47
C TYR A 47 -1.23 4.65 -9.64
N ASN A 48 -1.80 5.66 -10.30
CA ASN A 48 -2.31 6.85 -9.61
C ASN A 48 -3.51 6.55 -8.70
N SER A 49 -4.41 5.64 -9.11
CA SER A 49 -5.53 5.25 -8.25
C SER A 49 -5.07 4.48 -7.02
N LEU A 50 -4.02 3.65 -7.12
CA LEU A 50 -3.40 2.98 -5.97
C LEU A 50 -2.79 3.99 -4.99
N LYS A 51 -2.04 4.99 -5.48
CA LYS A 51 -1.49 6.06 -4.64
C LYS A 51 -2.60 6.84 -3.93
N SER A 52 -3.63 7.24 -4.66
CA SER A 52 -4.78 7.93 -4.09
C SER A 52 -5.48 7.07 -3.04
N PHE A 53 -5.65 5.77 -3.28
CA PHE A 53 -6.25 4.87 -2.31
C PHE A 53 -5.40 4.73 -1.04
N ALA A 54 -4.08 4.61 -1.16
CA ALA A 54 -3.17 4.56 -0.02
C ALA A 54 -3.28 5.83 0.85
N ASP A 55 -3.37 7.00 0.23
CA ASP A 55 -3.62 8.27 0.90
C ASP A 55 -4.95 8.29 1.66
N HIS A 56 -6.05 7.84 1.03
CA HIS A 56 -7.35 7.74 1.71
C HIS A 56 -7.31 6.77 2.90
N VAL A 57 -6.62 5.62 2.76
CA VAL A 57 -6.48 4.65 3.86
C VAL A 57 -5.71 5.27 5.03
N ALA A 58 -4.60 5.97 4.77
CA ALA A 58 -3.81 6.65 5.80
C ALA A 58 -4.64 7.71 6.55
N HIS A 59 -5.42 8.51 5.81
CA HIS A 59 -6.33 9.50 6.39
C HIS A 59 -7.46 8.85 7.19
N ALA A 60 -8.05 7.76 6.70
CA ALA A 60 -9.16 7.06 7.37
C ALA A 60 -8.72 6.31 8.63
N SER A 61 -7.49 5.80 8.69
CA SER A 61 -6.94 5.14 9.89
C SER A 61 -6.55 6.11 11.02
N GLY A 62 -6.44 7.42 10.73
CA GLY A 62 -5.89 8.43 11.63
C GLY A 62 -6.90 9.14 12.54
N GLY A 63 -7.63 8.42 13.42
CA GLY A 63 -8.71 9.05 14.20
C GLY A 63 -9.03 8.55 15.62
N VAL A 64 -8.05 8.20 16.47
CA VAL A 64 -8.20 8.29 17.95
C VAL A 64 -7.00 8.98 18.66
N MET A 65 -5.85 9.15 18.01
CA MET A 65 -4.67 9.90 18.49
C MET A 65 -3.92 10.57 17.30
N GLY A 66 -4.61 11.27 16.39
CA GLY A 66 -4.80 12.71 16.51
C GLY A 66 -3.53 13.50 16.14
N TRP A 67 -3.35 13.87 14.86
CA TRP A 67 -2.63 15.07 14.36
C TRP A 67 -1.17 15.38 14.81
N LEU A 68 -0.57 14.66 15.76
CA LEU A 68 0.80 14.87 16.27
C LEU A 68 1.75 13.71 15.96
N SER A 69 1.27 12.70 15.24
CA SER A 69 1.98 11.44 15.00
C SER A 69 1.87 10.97 13.55
N VAL A 70 1.77 11.89 12.57
CA VAL A 70 2.26 11.54 11.23
C VAL A 70 3.75 11.30 11.41
N GLY A 71 4.08 10.10 11.85
CA GLY A 71 5.43 9.65 12.04
C GLY A 71 6.06 9.70 10.67
N PHE A 72 7.25 10.28 10.61
CA PHE A 72 8.11 10.30 9.43
C PHE A 72 8.19 8.94 8.69
N GLU A 73 7.90 7.83 9.36
CA GLU A 73 7.85 6.47 8.80
C GLU A 73 6.57 6.13 7.98
N GLU A 74 5.39 6.68 8.28
CA GLU A 74 4.17 6.40 7.50
C GLU A 74 4.13 7.20 6.20
N TYR A 75 4.65 8.42 6.22
CA TYR A 75 4.76 9.25 5.00
C TYR A 75 5.67 8.60 3.93
N LYS A 76 6.66 7.81 4.34
CA LYS A 76 7.57 7.10 3.42
C LYS A 76 6.88 6.04 2.56
N VAL A 77 5.75 5.49 3.00
CA VAL A 77 5.09 4.36 2.31
C VAL A 77 3.82 4.76 1.54
N ILE A 78 3.25 5.94 1.81
CA ILE A 78 2.06 6.47 1.12
C ILE A 78 2.33 6.63 -0.39
N ASP A 79 3.57 6.98 -0.75
CA ASP A 79 3.99 7.08 -2.14
C ASP A 79 4.24 5.73 -2.84
N LEU A 80 4.05 4.62 -2.13
CA LEU A 80 4.28 3.25 -2.59
C LEU A 80 5.69 3.07 -3.20
N PRO A 81 6.77 3.33 -2.43
CA PRO A 81 8.15 3.36 -2.95
C PRO A 81 8.65 2.03 -3.51
N MET A 82 7.96 0.93 -3.18
CA MET A 82 8.24 -0.41 -3.70
C MET A 82 7.71 -0.63 -5.13
N ILE A 83 6.85 0.27 -5.64
CA ILE A 83 6.32 0.24 -7.00
C ILE A 83 7.07 1.28 -7.83
N LYS A 84 7.62 0.86 -8.97
CA LYS A 84 8.30 1.74 -9.92
C LYS A 84 7.30 2.76 -10.46
N PRO A 85 7.64 4.06 -10.45
CA PRO A 85 6.77 5.09 -11.02
C PRO A 85 6.42 4.79 -12.48
N ILE A 86 5.18 5.09 -12.85
CA ILE A 86 4.70 5.09 -14.23
C ILE A 86 4.40 6.54 -14.60
N GLU A 87 5.24 7.13 -15.45
CA GLU A 87 5.11 8.52 -15.92
C GLU A 87 4.07 8.71 -17.01
#